data_AF-A0A1E4RID6-F1
#
_entry.id   AF-A0A1E4RID6-F1
#
_cell.length_a   1.000
_cell.length_b   1.000
_cell.length_c   1.000
_cell.angle_alpha   90.00
_cell.angle_beta   90.00
_cell.angle_gamma   90.00
#
_symmetry.space_group_name_H-M   'P 1'
#
loop_
_entity.id
_entity.type
_entity.pdbx_description
1 polymer ?
#
loop_
_entity_poly.entity_id
_entity_poly.type
_entity_poly.pdbx_seq_one_letter_code
_entity_poly.pdbx_strand_id
1 'polypeptide(L)'
;MSFKSKSSQTQARSTVNKLFANILPGSTVTDSPAVNSRLSSTEIINNQMNSKHKLSTEEIKKINKANKIKKNKAINKKVEANKKFNKLVKYNIIKNHKLDNSNELPEEERKYLQKLVKKNSSTLRRLTDIDDPDVKDEIDQLKAEILELTNEKYNKAKASKNNKLDKKSQDFNEKIKKGLISTPGLTPGLAPVGLDDDSDEEE
;
A
#
# COMPACT_ATOMS: atom_id res chain seq x y z
N MET A 1 -53.73 6.61 -14.61
CA MET A 1 -53.04 7.66 -13.81
C MET A 1 -53.13 7.28 -12.34
N SER A 2 -52.01 7.03 -11.66
CA SER A 2 -51.97 6.67 -10.24
C SER A 2 -51.21 7.71 -9.43
N PHE A 3 -51.66 7.96 -8.20
CA PHE A 3 -50.96 8.85 -7.27
C PHE A 3 -49.62 8.23 -6.89
N LYS A 4 -48.53 9.02 -6.98
CA LYS A 4 -47.16 8.56 -6.67
C LYS A 4 -46.91 8.38 -5.16
N SER A 5 -47.79 8.88 -4.29
CA SER A 5 -47.66 8.74 -2.83
C SER A 5 -49.01 8.67 -2.13
N LYS A 6 -49.03 8.01 -0.96
CA LYS A 6 -50.23 7.90 -0.12
C LYS A 6 -50.73 9.27 0.36
N SER A 7 -49.79 10.17 0.68
CA SER A 7 -50.10 11.55 1.07
C SER A 7 -50.83 12.31 -0.05
N SER A 8 -50.35 12.19 -1.29
CA SER A 8 -50.98 12.82 -2.45
C SER A 8 -52.38 12.25 -2.72
N GLN A 9 -52.54 10.93 -2.59
CA GLN A 9 -53.84 10.26 -2.70
C GLN A 9 -54.84 10.77 -1.64
N THR A 10 -54.42 10.89 -0.37
CA THR A 10 -55.29 11.33 0.71
C THR A 10 -55.69 12.80 0.56
N GLN A 11 -54.75 13.67 0.15
CA GLN A 11 -55.03 15.08 -0.09
C GLN A 11 -56.02 15.26 -1.24
N ALA A 12 -55.83 14.55 -2.35
CA ALA A 12 -56.74 14.58 -3.49
C ALA A 12 -58.15 14.05 -3.15
N ARG A 13 -58.24 12.98 -2.35
CA ARG A 13 -59.54 12.47 -1.86
C ARG A 13 -60.24 13.50 -0.97
N SER A 14 -59.51 14.16 -0.08
CA SER A 14 -60.08 15.20 0.80
C SER A 14 -60.62 16.38 0.01
N THR A 15 -59.89 16.85 -1.02
CA THR A 15 -60.34 17.98 -1.85
C THR A 15 -61.57 17.63 -2.67
N VAL A 16 -61.63 16.41 -3.23
CA VAL A 16 -62.79 15.94 -3.99
C VAL A 16 -64.01 15.80 -3.08
N ASN A 17 -63.85 15.23 -1.88
CA ASN A 17 -64.95 15.11 -0.92
C ASN A 17 -65.50 16.47 -0.47
N LYS A 18 -64.64 17.48 -0.30
CA LYS A 18 -65.07 18.86 0.00
C LYS A 18 -65.83 19.50 -1.14
N LEU A 19 -65.42 19.24 -2.39
CA LEU A 19 -66.11 19.75 -3.56
C LEU A 19 -67.52 19.13 -3.66
N PHE A 20 -67.63 17.82 -3.47
CA PHE A 20 -68.92 17.14 -3.48
C PHE A 20 -69.85 17.60 -2.35
N ALA A 21 -69.31 17.85 -1.15
CA ALA A 21 -70.08 18.39 -0.04
C ALA A 21 -70.69 19.79 -0.36
N ASN A 22 -70.02 20.60 -1.18
CA ASN A 22 -70.50 21.93 -1.55
C ASN A 22 -71.48 21.93 -2.74
N ILE A 23 -71.42 20.92 -3.61
CA ILE A 23 -72.25 20.85 -4.83
C ILE A 23 -73.54 20.07 -4.59
N LEU A 24 -73.54 19.09 -3.68
CA LEU A 24 -74.69 18.26 -3.38
C LEU A 24 -75.31 18.69 -2.04
N PRO A 25 -76.42 19.46 -2.03
CA PRO A 25 -77.13 19.77 -0.79
C PRO A 25 -77.62 18.47 -0.14
N GLY A 26 -77.21 18.24 1.11
CA GLY A 26 -77.55 17.03 1.87
C GLY A 26 -76.46 15.93 1.90
N SER A 27 -75.32 16.13 1.22
CA SER A 27 -74.16 15.23 1.32
C SER A 27 -73.45 15.39 2.66
N THR A 28 -73.96 14.76 3.72
CA THR A 28 -73.19 14.53 4.95
C THR A 28 -72.16 13.44 4.66
N VAL A 29 -70.95 13.85 4.28
CA VAL A 29 -69.77 12.97 4.33
C VAL A 29 -69.70 12.52 5.78
N THR A 30 -69.75 11.20 6.00
CA THR A 30 -69.68 10.60 7.33
C THR A 30 -68.40 11.07 8.03
N ASP A 31 -68.55 12.09 8.85
CA ASP A 31 -67.54 12.52 9.80
C ASP A 31 -67.33 11.35 10.74
N SER A 32 -66.24 10.61 10.54
CA SER A 32 -65.58 9.87 11.62
C SER A 32 -65.53 10.83 12.82
N PRO A 33 -65.95 10.40 14.03
CA PRO A 33 -66.22 11.33 15.13
C PRO A 33 -64.96 12.15 15.38
N ALA A 34 -65.07 13.43 15.06
CA ALA A 34 -64.05 14.40 15.33
C ALA A 34 -63.85 14.44 16.84
N VAL A 35 -62.76 13.82 17.30
CA VAL A 35 -62.18 14.18 18.59
C VAL A 35 -61.77 15.65 18.43
N ASN A 36 -62.65 16.52 18.93
CA ASN A 36 -62.47 17.95 19.01
C ASN A 36 -61.16 18.26 19.73
N SER A 37 -60.14 18.62 18.96
CA SER A 37 -59.40 19.85 19.22
C SER A 37 -58.86 20.36 17.89
N ARG A 38 -59.59 21.32 17.30
CA ARG A 38 -59.03 22.18 16.26
C ARG A 38 -58.01 23.07 16.97
N LEU A 39 -56.84 22.52 17.26
CA LEU A 39 -55.75 23.28 17.85
C LEU A 39 -55.42 24.43 16.89
N SER A 40 -55.39 25.64 17.42
CA SER A 40 -54.94 26.81 16.68
C SER A 40 -53.56 26.54 16.07
N SER A 41 -53.21 27.13 14.94
CA SER A 41 -51.86 27.02 14.38
C SER A 41 -50.79 27.41 15.41
N THR A 42 -51.09 28.37 16.30
CA THR A 42 -50.24 28.73 17.44
C THR A 42 -50.22 27.67 18.53
N GLU A 43 -51.31 26.96 18.81
CA GLU A 43 -51.34 25.84 19.77
C GLU A 43 -50.60 24.60 19.23
N ILE A 44 -50.67 24.34 17.92
CA ILE A 44 -49.86 23.29 17.28
C ILE A 44 -48.38 23.65 17.37
N ILE A 45 -48.00 24.90 17.13
CA ILE A 45 -46.61 25.37 17.28
C ILE A 45 -46.17 25.29 18.75
N ASN A 46 -47.01 25.70 19.69
CA ASN A 46 -46.71 25.66 21.11
C ASN A 46 -46.59 24.22 21.61
N ASN A 47 -47.48 23.32 21.17
CA ASN A 47 -47.38 21.90 21.44
C ASN A 47 -46.16 21.28 20.78
N GLN A 48 -45.74 21.72 19.58
CA GLN A 48 -44.49 21.28 18.96
C GLN A 48 -43.25 21.85 19.66
N MET A 49 -43.29 23.05 20.22
CA MET A 49 -42.20 23.62 21.01
C MET A 49 -42.08 22.94 22.39
N ASN A 50 -43.22 22.59 23.01
CA ASN A 50 -43.26 21.92 24.30
C ASN A 50 -43.02 20.41 24.20
N SER A 51 -43.43 19.76 23.09
CA SER A 51 -43.19 18.33 22.81
C SER A 51 -41.84 18.06 22.14
N LYS A 52 -41.21 19.06 21.52
CA LYS A 52 -39.76 19.04 21.27
C LYS A 52 -39.09 19.18 22.63
N HIS A 53 -38.92 18.02 23.28
CA HIS A 53 -38.04 17.76 24.41
C HIS A 53 -37.19 18.98 24.76
N LYS A 54 -37.44 19.59 25.93
CA LYS A 54 -36.45 20.45 26.58
C LYS A 54 -35.26 19.54 26.88
N LEU A 55 -34.40 19.36 25.89
CA LEU A 55 -33.20 18.54 25.98
C LEU A 55 -32.43 19.04 27.20
N SER A 56 -31.98 18.11 28.05
CA SER A 56 -31.16 18.48 29.17
C SER A 56 -29.94 19.25 28.67
N THR A 57 -29.43 20.18 29.47
CA THR A 57 -28.24 20.97 29.10
C THR A 57 -27.05 20.06 28.72
N GLU A 58 -26.98 18.85 29.29
CA GLU A 58 -26.00 17.83 28.93
C GLU A 58 -26.21 17.24 27.54
N GLU A 59 -27.46 16.97 27.15
CA GLU A 59 -27.81 16.45 25.82
C GLU A 59 -27.50 17.48 24.75
N ILE A 60 -27.79 18.76 25.01
CA ILE A 60 -27.42 19.87 24.12
C ILE A 60 -25.89 19.94 23.95
N LYS A 61 -25.11 19.80 25.03
CA LYS A 61 -23.65 19.74 24.96
C LYS A 61 -23.16 18.55 24.12
N LYS A 62 -23.74 17.37 24.29
CA LYS A 62 -23.41 16.16 23.51
C LYS A 62 -23.71 16.35 22.02
N ILE A 63 -24.89 16.88 21.69
CA ILE A 63 -25.30 17.19 20.30
C ILE A 63 -24.37 18.23 19.67
N ASN A 64 -24.05 19.30 20.39
CA ASN A 64 -23.14 20.34 19.91
C ASN A 64 -21.72 19.80 19.70
N LYS A 65 -21.22 18.95 20.60
CA LYS A 65 -19.92 18.28 20.45
C LYS A 65 -19.92 17.38 19.20
N ALA A 66 -20.97 16.57 19.02
CA ALA A 66 -21.11 15.71 17.84
C ALA A 66 -21.16 16.52 16.55
N ASN A 67 -21.90 17.62 16.53
CA ASN A 67 -21.99 18.52 15.39
C ASN A 67 -20.65 19.22 15.09
N LYS A 68 -19.90 19.64 16.13
CA LYS A 68 -18.56 20.20 15.97
C LYS A 68 -17.60 19.18 15.35
N ILE A 69 -17.63 17.93 15.82
CA ILE A 69 -16.80 16.84 15.26
C ILE A 69 -17.17 16.59 13.79
N LYS A 70 -18.46 16.52 13.45
CA LYS A 70 -18.92 16.35 12.05
C LYS A 70 -18.46 17.50 11.15
N LYS A 71 -18.60 18.75 11.62
CA LYS A 71 -18.13 19.95 10.90
C LYS A 71 -16.61 19.91 10.70
N ASN A 72 -15.85 19.63 11.75
CA ASN A 72 -14.39 19.53 11.67
C ASN A 72 -13.94 18.41 10.73
N LYS A 73 -14.62 17.26 10.73
CA LYS A 73 -14.34 16.17 9.77
C LYS A 73 -14.56 16.60 8.33
N ALA A 74 -15.64 17.34 8.05
CA ALA A 74 -15.90 17.88 6.72
C ALA A 74 -14.85 18.92 6.29
N ILE A 75 -14.46 19.81 7.21
CA ILE A 75 -13.39 20.80 6.98
C ILE A 75 -12.06 20.09 6.70
N ASN A 76 -11.67 19.11 7.52
CA ASN A 76 -10.42 18.37 7.35
C ASN A 76 -10.38 17.65 6.01
N LYS A 77 -11.48 17.02 5.57
CA LYS A 77 -11.59 16.41 4.24
C LYS A 77 -11.36 17.42 3.12
N LYS A 78 -11.95 18.62 3.21
CA LYS A 78 -11.74 19.70 2.23
C LYS A 78 -10.29 20.19 2.24
N VAL A 79 -9.71 20.37 3.43
CA VAL A 79 -8.30 20.78 3.60
C VAL A 79 -7.35 19.74 2.99
N GLU A 80 -7.60 18.45 3.21
CA GLU A 80 -6.81 17.36 2.61
C GLU A 80 -6.95 17.32 1.08
N ALA A 81 -8.17 17.49 0.55
CA ALA A 81 -8.40 17.57 -0.89
C ALA A 81 -7.63 18.76 -1.51
N ASN A 82 -7.71 19.94 -0.88
CA ASN A 82 -6.97 21.12 -1.33
C ASN A 82 -5.45 20.93 -1.24
N LYS A 83 -4.95 20.26 -0.19
CA LYS A 83 -3.52 19.91 -0.07
C LYS A 83 -3.07 19.02 -1.22
N LYS A 84 -3.87 18.00 -1.58
CA LYS A 84 -3.60 17.10 -2.71
C LYS A 84 -3.61 17.87 -4.04
N PHE A 85 -4.62 18.70 -4.26
CA PHE A 85 -4.74 19.54 -5.44
C PHE A 85 -3.53 20.48 -5.59
N ASN A 86 -3.19 21.24 -4.54
CA ASN A 86 -2.04 22.14 -4.55
C ASN A 86 -0.73 21.40 -4.82
N LYS A 87 -0.57 20.18 -4.30
CA LYS A 87 0.59 19.34 -4.59
C LYS A 87 0.66 18.93 -6.06
N LEU A 88 -0.48 18.60 -6.67
CA LEU A 88 -0.59 18.25 -8.08
C LEU A 88 -0.29 19.46 -8.98
N VAL A 89 -0.82 20.63 -8.64
CA VAL A 89 -0.51 21.89 -9.33
C VAL A 89 1.00 22.18 -9.28
N LYS A 90 1.60 22.16 -8.08
CA LYS A 90 3.06 22.36 -7.92
C LYS A 90 3.87 21.35 -8.70
N TYR A 91 3.46 20.09 -8.71
CA TYR A 91 4.12 19.05 -9.49
C TYR A 91 4.09 19.36 -10.99
N ASN A 92 2.94 19.76 -11.53
CA ASN A 92 2.82 20.09 -12.95
C ASN A 92 3.66 21.33 -13.32
N ILE A 93 3.68 22.36 -12.47
CA ILE A 93 4.51 23.55 -12.69
C ILE A 93 6.00 23.16 -12.77
N ILE A 94 6.50 22.44 -11.75
CA ILE A 94 7.90 22.00 -11.70
C ILE A 94 8.23 21.07 -12.88
N LYS A 95 7.29 20.19 -13.26
CA LYS A 95 7.46 19.27 -14.39
C LYS A 95 7.58 20.04 -15.71
N ASN A 96 6.76 21.07 -15.92
CA ASN A 96 6.80 21.90 -17.12
C ASN A 96 8.10 22.73 -17.16
N HIS A 97 8.48 23.39 -16.06
CA HIS A 97 9.76 24.12 -15.99
C HIS A 97 10.97 23.22 -16.27
N LYS A 98 10.92 21.95 -15.85
CA LYS A 98 11.96 20.97 -16.18
C LYS A 98 11.99 20.60 -17.67
N LEU A 99 10.84 20.56 -18.34
CA LEU A 99 10.71 20.21 -19.76
C LEU A 99 11.15 21.36 -20.68
N ASP A 100 10.89 22.61 -20.28
CA ASP A 100 11.13 23.80 -21.10
C ASP A 100 12.62 24.21 -21.17
N ASN A 101 13.56 23.33 -20.74
CA ASN A 101 15.02 23.48 -20.87
C ASN A 101 15.60 24.80 -20.32
N SER A 102 14.92 25.44 -19.37
CA SER A 102 15.56 26.39 -18.47
C SER A 102 16.30 25.55 -17.44
N ASN A 103 17.60 25.31 -17.66
CA ASN A 103 18.44 24.44 -16.84
C ASN A 103 18.52 24.87 -15.35
N GLU A 104 17.89 26.00 -15.01
CA GLU A 104 17.75 26.54 -13.67
C GLU A 104 16.28 26.55 -13.26
N LEU A 105 15.92 25.68 -12.31
CA LEU A 105 14.64 25.81 -11.61
C LEU A 105 14.66 27.10 -10.78
N PRO A 106 13.52 27.81 -10.67
CA PRO A 106 13.36 28.91 -9.73
C PRO A 106 13.81 28.53 -8.32
N GLU A 107 14.41 29.48 -7.59
CA GLU A 107 14.99 29.23 -6.26
C GLU A 107 13.96 28.62 -5.28
N GLU A 108 12.72 29.08 -5.35
CA GLU A 108 11.61 28.58 -4.52
C GLU A 108 11.33 27.09 -4.77
N GLU A 109 11.36 26.67 -6.03
CA GLU A 109 11.13 25.29 -6.44
C GLU A 109 12.29 24.40 -6.01
N ARG A 110 13.53 24.87 -6.20
CA ARG A 110 14.74 24.17 -5.73
C ARG A 110 14.71 23.96 -4.22
N LYS A 111 14.39 25.00 -3.45
CA LYS A 111 14.27 24.93 -1.98
C LYS A 111 13.16 23.98 -1.55
N TYR A 112 12.02 23.99 -2.26
CA TYR A 112 10.92 23.06 -2.03
C TYR A 112 11.34 21.61 -2.29
N LEU A 113 12.02 21.33 -3.41
CA LEU A 113 12.53 20.00 -3.75
C LEU A 113 13.58 19.53 -2.75
N GLN A 114 14.52 20.38 -2.34
CA GLN A 114 15.52 20.05 -1.32
C GLN A 114 14.85 19.66 0.01
N LYS A 115 13.83 20.41 0.43
CA LYS A 115 13.03 20.07 1.62
C LYS A 115 12.31 18.73 1.46
N LEU A 116 11.79 18.45 0.26
CA LEU A 116 11.11 17.19 -0.04
C LEU A 116 12.09 16.01 -0.01
N VAL A 117 13.28 16.16 -0.59
CA VAL A 117 14.36 15.16 -0.55
C VAL A 117 14.77 14.88 0.89
N LYS A 118 15.05 15.92 1.69
CA LYS A 118 15.43 15.77 3.11
C LYS A 118 14.36 15.04 3.92
N LYS A 119 13.09 15.35 3.69
CA LYS A 119 11.98 14.68 4.38
C LYS A 119 11.86 13.22 3.95
N ASN A 120 11.88 12.96 2.65
CA ASN A 120 11.71 11.61 2.12
C ASN A 120 12.89 10.70 2.46
N SER A 121 14.12 11.21 2.40
CA SER A 121 15.31 10.45 2.79
C SER A 121 15.30 10.14 4.28
N SER A 122 14.88 11.08 5.13
CA SER A 122 14.73 10.83 6.57
C SER A 122 13.65 9.78 6.86
N THR A 123 12.49 9.86 6.20
CA THR A 123 11.44 8.83 6.34
C THR A 123 11.92 7.47 5.84
N LEU A 124 12.62 7.43 4.70
CA LEU A 124 13.13 6.17 4.15
C LEU A 124 14.12 5.54 5.12
N ARG A 125 15.10 6.31 5.61
CA ARG A 125 16.04 5.84 6.63
C ARG A 125 15.33 5.28 7.85
N ARG A 126 14.33 5.98 8.40
CA ARG A 126 13.56 5.46 9.55
C ARG A 126 12.76 4.18 9.28
N LEU A 127 12.35 3.96 8.03
CA LEU A 127 11.62 2.74 7.65
C LEU A 127 12.57 1.56 7.37
N THR A 128 13.79 1.85 6.92
CA THR A 128 14.78 0.84 6.50
C THR A 128 15.80 0.52 7.58
N ASP A 129 16.20 1.51 8.36
CA ASP A 129 17.12 1.35 9.48
C ASP A 129 16.34 0.85 10.69
N ILE A 130 16.83 -0.24 11.24
CA ILE A 130 16.43 -0.74 12.55
C ILE A 130 17.16 0.18 13.54
N ASP A 131 16.39 0.90 14.35
CA ASP A 131 16.92 1.89 15.31
C ASP A 131 17.69 1.23 16.47
N ASP A 132 17.56 -0.08 16.64
CA ASP A 132 18.29 -0.87 17.63
C ASP A 132 19.62 -1.38 17.02
N PRO A 133 20.78 -0.87 17.48
CA PRO A 133 22.08 -1.25 16.94
C PRO A 133 22.40 -2.73 17.18
N ASP A 134 21.96 -3.30 18.30
CA ASP A 134 22.27 -4.70 18.65
C ASP A 134 21.51 -5.66 17.70
N VAL A 135 20.23 -5.35 17.44
CA VAL A 135 19.40 -6.12 16.49
C VAL A 135 19.90 -5.98 15.04
N LYS A 136 20.42 -4.79 14.68
CA LYS A 136 20.98 -4.56 13.35
C LYS A 136 22.23 -5.42 13.11
N ASP A 137 23.12 -5.48 14.09
CA ASP A 137 24.34 -6.29 14.03
C ASP A 137 24.02 -7.79 13.97
N GLU A 138 23.05 -8.28 14.76
CA GLU A 138 22.59 -9.67 14.68
C GLU A 138 22.02 -10.02 13.30
N ILE A 139 21.19 -9.14 12.72
CA ILE A 139 20.62 -9.35 11.39
C ILE A 139 21.69 -9.34 10.31
N ASP A 140 22.69 -8.46 10.42
CA ASP A 140 23.78 -8.39 9.44
C ASP A 140 24.72 -9.61 9.56
N GLN A 141 24.95 -10.13 10.77
CA GLN A 141 25.63 -11.41 10.98
C GLN A 141 24.86 -12.58 10.36
N LEU A 142 23.54 -12.68 10.60
CA LEU A 142 22.69 -13.72 9.99
C LEU A 142 22.68 -13.63 8.45
N LYS A 143 22.64 -12.42 7.88
CA LYS A 143 22.75 -12.25 6.42
C LYS A 143 24.08 -12.75 5.90
N ALA A 144 25.18 -12.45 6.60
CA ALA A 144 26.51 -12.91 6.23
C ALA A 144 26.60 -14.44 6.27
N GLU A 145 26.07 -15.06 7.33
CA GLU A 145 26.03 -16.52 7.47
C GLU A 145 25.19 -17.18 6.36
N ILE A 146 24.01 -16.64 6.05
CA ILE A 146 23.17 -17.15 4.96
C ILE A 146 23.91 -17.05 3.61
N LEU A 147 24.56 -15.91 3.34
CA LEU A 147 25.35 -15.73 2.12
C LEU A 147 26.49 -16.74 2.04
N GLU A 148 27.21 -16.96 3.14
CA GLU A 148 28.27 -17.96 3.22
C GLU A 148 27.73 -19.37 2.95
N LEU A 149 26.63 -19.76 3.59
CA LEU A 149 25.97 -21.06 3.36
C LEU A 149 25.51 -21.25 1.91
N THR A 150 25.01 -20.20 1.26
CA THR A 150 24.64 -20.28 -0.17
C THR A 150 25.86 -20.44 -1.07
N ASN A 151 26.93 -19.71 -0.79
CA ASN A 151 28.19 -19.80 -1.53
C ASN A 151 28.90 -21.13 -1.29
N GLU A 152 28.88 -21.68 -0.08
CA GLU A 152 29.41 -23.01 0.22
C GLU A 152 28.68 -24.10 -0.55
N LYS A 153 27.34 -24.05 -0.62
CA LYS A 153 26.57 -25.03 -1.39
C LYS A 153 26.91 -24.97 -2.87
N TYR A 154 27.06 -23.77 -3.43
CA TYR A 154 27.50 -23.55 -4.80
C TYR A 154 28.93 -24.06 -5.04
N ASN A 155 29.85 -23.76 -4.12
CA ASN A 155 31.25 -24.17 -4.19
C ASN A 155 31.43 -25.68 -4.01
N LYS A 156 30.70 -26.32 -3.10
CA LYS A 156 30.68 -27.78 -2.92
C LYS A 156 30.16 -28.50 -4.17
N ALA A 157 29.14 -27.95 -4.84
CA ALA A 157 28.65 -28.50 -6.11
C ALA A 157 29.71 -28.41 -7.22
N LYS A 158 30.42 -27.27 -7.31
CA LYS A 158 31.52 -27.08 -8.28
C LYS A 158 32.74 -27.94 -7.97
N ALA A 159 33.14 -28.03 -6.71
CA ALA A 159 34.27 -28.86 -6.24
C ALA A 159 34.00 -30.35 -6.44
N SER A 160 32.77 -30.83 -6.23
CA SER A 160 32.39 -32.23 -6.52
C SER A 160 32.53 -32.58 -8.00
N LYS A 161 32.23 -31.64 -8.90
CA LYS A 161 32.40 -31.83 -10.35
C LYS A 161 33.87 -31.89 -10.75
N ASN A 162 34.71 -31.02 -10.19
CA ASN A 162 36.15 -31.01 -10.44
C ASN A 162 36.84 -32.24 -9.84
N ASN A 163 36.52 -32.61 -8.60
CA ASN A 163 37.04 -33.82 -7.96
C ASN A 163 36.69 -35.10 -8.73
N LYS A 164 35.56 -35.15 -9.46
CA LYS A 164 35.23 -36.30 -10.34
C LYS A 164 36.09 -36.33 -11.60
N LEU A 165 36.50 -35.18 -12.13
CA LEU A 165 37.43 -35.09 -13.25
C LEU A 165 38.85 -35.45 -12.79
N ASP A 166 39.27 -34.92 -11.65
CA ASP A 166 40.59 -35.20 -11.07
C ASP A 166 40.72 -36.66 -10.66
N LYS A 167 39.68 -37.27 -10.06
CA LYS A 167 39.66 -38.72 -9.79
C LYS A 167 39.74 -39.55 -11.06
N LYS A 168 39.08 -39.15 -12.16
CA LYS A 168 39.20 -39.86 -13.44
C LYS A 168 40.60 -39.75 -14.04
N SER A 169 41.23 -38.59 -13.93
CA SER A 169 42.63 -38.38 -14.36
C SER A 169 43.60 -39.17 -13.49
N GLN A 170 43.38 -39.22 -12.16
CA GLN A 170 44.16 -40.02 -11.23
C GLN A 170 43.98 -41.53 -11.48
N ASP A 171 42.75 -42.01 -11.65
CA ASP A 171 42.44 -43.40 -11.99
C ASP A 171 43.08 -43.81 -13.33
N PHE A 172 43.09 -42.92 -14.32
CA PHE A 172 43.76 -43.15 -15.60
C PHE A 172 45.29 -43.26 -15.44
N ASN A 173 45.89 -42.31 -14.71
CA ASN A 173 47.32 -42.32 -14.41
C ASN A 173 47.74 -43.55 -13.59
N GLU A 174 46.90 -44.00 -12.65
CA GLU A 174 47.15 -45.18 -11.84
C GLU A 174 47.06 -46.47 -12.66
N LYS A 175 46.12 -46.54 -13.61
CA LYS A 175 46.01 -47.66 -14.57
C LYS A 175 47.18 -47.72 -15.55
N ILE A 176 47.75 -46.57 -15.94
CA ILE A 176 49.00 -46.50 -16.71
C ILE A 176 50.16 -47.04 -15.85
N LYS A 177 50.31 -46.56 -14.61
CA LYS A 177 51.37 -47.03 -13.69
C LYS A 177 51.30 -48.53 -13.38
N LYS A 178 50.08 -49.09 -13.26
CA LYS A 178 49.84 -50.52 -13.04
C LYS A 178 49.98 -51.35 -14.32
N GLY A 179 50.27 -50.73 -15.47
CA GLY A 179 50.44 -51.41 -16.75
C GLY A 179 49.15 -51.97 -17.37
N LEU A 180 47.98 -51.59 -16.85
CA LEU A 180 46.68 -52.03 -17.40
C LEU A 180 46.31 -51.30 -18.68
N ILE A 181 46.84 -50.09 -18.89
CA ILE A 181 46.63 -49.27 -20.09
C ILE A 181 47.99 -48.98 -20.71
N SER A 182 48.22 -49.53 -21.91
CA SER A 182 49.41 -49.23 -22.71
C SER A 182 49.18 -47.94 -23.50
N THR A 183 49.83 -46.85 -23.11
CA THR A 183 49.86 -45.63 -23.92
C THR A 183 50.86 -45.81 -25.07
N PRO A 184 50.43 -45.69 -26.34
CA PRO A 184 51.34 -45.86 -27.48
C PRO A 184 52.44 -44.79 -27.43
N GLY A 185 53.70 -45.22 -27.48
CA GLY A 185 54.87 -44.33 -27.59
C GLY A 185 55.65 -44.03 -26.31
N LEU A 186 55.24 -44.52 -25.13
CA LEU A 186 56.04 -44.42 -23.89
C LEU A 186 56.79 -45.74 -23.52
N THR A 187 56.81 -46.66 -24.50
CA THR A 187 57.71 -47.81 -24.71
C THR A 187 57.84 -48.89 -23.61
N PRO A 188 57.34 -50.12 -23.85
CA PRO A 188 57.97 -51.32 -23.29
C PRO A 188 59.29 -51.55 -24.05
N GLY A 189 60.39 -50.99 -23.54
CA GLY A 189 61.70 -51.10 -24.20
C GLY A 189 62.70 -49.97 -23.88
N LEU A 190 62.29 -48.93 -23.14
CA LEU A 190 63.26 -48.00 -22.56
C LEU A 190 63.96 -48.68 -21.38
N ALA A 191 65.29 -48.79 -21.46
CA ALA A 191 66.10 -49.25 -20.34
C ALA A 191 65.98 -48.24 -19.19
N PRO A 192 65.91 -48.67 -17.92
CA PRO A 192 65.99 -47.76 -16.79
C PRO A 192 67.38 -47.11 -16.80
N VAL A 193 67.45 -45.84 -17.18
CA VAL A 193 68.66 -45.03 -17.10
C VAL A 193 68.98 -44.73 -15.63
N GLY A 194 70.17 -45.11 -15.19
CA GLY A 194 70.68 -44.79 -13.86
C GLY A 194 71.15 -43.34 -13.80
N LEU A 195 71.06 -42.71 -12.63
CA LEU A 195 71.52 -41.32 -12.41
C LEU A 195 73.03 -41.13 -12.61
N ASP A 196 73.79 -42.21 -12.80
CA ASP A 196 75.24 -42.20 -12.98
C ASP A 196 75.66 -42.10 -14.47
N ASP A 197 74.71 -42.14 -15.42
CA ASP A 197 75.00 -42.17 -16.88
C ASP A 197 75.09 -40.76 -17.52
N ASP A 198 74.81 -39.69 -16.77
CA ASP A 198 74.89 -38.29 -17.24
C ASP A 198 76.26 -37.63 -16.92
N SER A 199 77.25 -38.39 -16.43
CA SER A 199 78.49 -37.85 -15.85
C SER A 199 79.78 -38.26 -16.57
N ASP A 200 79.74 -38.62 -17.85
CA ASP A 200 80.97 -38.80 -18.64
C ASP A 200 80.98 -37.90 -19.88
N GLU A 201 82.05 -37.12 -19.95
CA GLU A 201 82.43 -36.12 -20.95
C GLU A 201 82.55 -36.71 -22.35
N GLU A 202 81.95 -36.07 -23.37
CA GLU A 202 82.39 -36.20 -24.76
C GLU A 202 82.88 -34.83 -25.26
N GLU A 203 84.21 -34.77 -25.49
CA GLU A 203 84.89 -33.83 -26.39
C GLU A 203 84.37 -33.95 -27.84
#